data_AF-A0A0N4X6Y8-F1
#
_entry.id   AF-A0A0N4X6Y8-F1
#
_cell.length_a   1.000
_cell.length_b   1.000
_cell.length_c   1.000
_cell.angle_alpha   90.00
_cell.angle_beta   90.00
_cell.angle_gamma   90.00
#
_symmetry.space_group_name_H-M   'P 1'
#
loop_
_entity.id
_entity.type
_entity.pdbx_description
1 polymer ?
#
loop_
_entity_poly.entity_id
_entity_poly.type
_entity_poly.pdbx_seq_one_letter_code
_entity_poly.pdbx_strand_id
1 'polypeptide(L)'
;MLEQFASSADRIEKALTSSLAKLTDGIEEVTRRQSEIISRLDALEERVTSLQNSSPLDQNLLYSTLVKVKADSDKIEGKLRRITWVGIGEQADEHSTKKFDQEALREVILSSGDDELIEEFSKGRITAHRHPPVKPRNQGGRDRIIKIELPSSAMKDRLLRHMKSGRQSLTRRFVHSYARRDYTVEELELDRSLRKQAGLANAKVGKLQYVVRDLQIHQLKNARQLSHRGSTSFSESAKASSGSWVGSMDASIVGTSRSPNISP
;
A
#
# COMPACT_ATOMS: atom_id res chain seq x y z
N MET A 1 -26.48 -33.73 75.79
CA MET A 1 -27.04 -32.52 75.13
C MET A 1 -26.09 -31.32 75.26
N LEU A 2 -25.66 -30.94 76.47
CA LEU A 2 -24.72 -29.82 76.69
C LEU A 2 -23.34 -29.97 75.99
N GLU A 3 -22.75 -31.17 76.00
CA GLU A 3 -21.45 -31.40 75.34
C GLU A 3 -21.49 -31.27 73.81
N GLN A 4 -22.60 -31.63 73.18
CA GLN A 4 -22.78 -31.45 71.73
C GLN A 4 -22.90 -29.98 71.35
N PHE A 5 -23.57 -29.17 72.18
CA PHE A 5 -23.64 -27.72 71.99
C PHE A 5 -22.28 -27.06 72.17
N ALA A 6 -21.50 -27.45 73.20
CA ALA A 6 -20.14 -26.94 73.40
C ALA A 6 -19.22 -27.29 72.23
N SER A 7 -19.29 -28.53 71.72
CA SER A 7 -18.53 -28.95 70.55
C SER A 7 -18.93 -28.21 69.27
N SER A 8 -20.23 -27.94 69.10
CA SER A 8 -20.72 -27.17 67.95
C SER A 8 -20.30 -25.70 68.02
N ALA A 9 -20.32 -25.09 69.22
CA ALA A 9 -19.89 -23.71 69.43
C ALA A 9 -18.39 -23.54 69.13
N ASP A 10 -17.54 -24.44 69.62
CA ASP A 10 -16.09 -24.42 69.37
C ASP A 10 -15.76 -24.62 67.87
N ARG A 11 -16.53 -25.46 67.16
CA ARG A 11 -16.39 -25.61 65.70
C ARG A 11 -16.77 -24.35 64.94
N ILE A 12 -17.85 -23.68 65.34
CA ILE A 12 -18.29 -22.42 64.71
C ILE A 12 -17.28 -21.31 64.98
N GLU A 13 -16.80 -21.18 66.21
CA GLU A 13 -15.78 -20.21 66.59
C GLU A 13 -14.50 -20.41 65.77
N LYS A 14 -13.97 -21.63 65.69
CA LYS A 14 -12.79 -21.93 64.88
C LYS A 14 -13.00 -21.65 63.39
N ALA A 15 -14.19 -21.96 62.85
CA ALA A 15 -14.51 -21.68 61.46
C ALA A 15 -14.60 -20.17 61.18
N LEU A 16 -15.22 -19.40 62.08
CA LEU A 16 -15.33 -17.94 61.97
C LEU A 16 -13.96 -17.28 62.10
N THR A 17 -13.15 -17.65 63.08
CA THR A 17 -11.80 -17.11 63.27
C THR A 17 -10.90 -17.42 62.08
N SER A 18 -10.97 -18.65 61.55
CA SER A 18 -10.24 -19.01 60.32
C SER A 18 -10.71 -18.23 59.10
N SER A 19 -12.02 -18.01 58.95
CA SER A 19 -12.57 -17.24 57.83
C SER A 19 -12.21 -15.76 57.92
N LEU A 20 -12.25 -15.18 59.13
CA LEU A 20 -11.85 -13.80 59.37
C LEU A 20 -10.36 -13.60 59.10
N ALA A 21 -9.50 -14.52 59.56
CA ALA A 21 -8.06 -14.48 59.28
C ALA A 21 -7.77 -14.45 57.76
N LYS A 22 -8.42 -15.32 57.00
CA LYS A 22 -8.28 -15.35 55.52
C LYS A 22 -8.78 -14.07 54.86
N LEU A 23 -9.84 -13.46 55.39
CA LEU A 23 -10.35 -12.18 54.88
C LEU A 23 -9.36 -11.03 55.18
N THR A 24 -8.79 -10.98 56.38
CA THR A 24 -7.74 -9.99 56.71
C THR A 24 -6.50 -10.14 55.83
N ASP A 25 -6.02 -11.37 55.62
CA ASP A 25 -4.87 -11.64 54.73
C ASP A 25 -5.18 -11.21 53.28
N GLY A 26 -6.41 -11.48 52.83
CA GLY A 26 -6.88 -11.06 51.50
C GLY A 26 -6.94 -9.54 51.35
N ILE A 27 -7.41 -8.83 52.39
CA ILE A 27 -7.46 -7.36 52.40
C ILE A 27 -6.05 -6.77 52.39
N GLU A 28 -5.13 -7.33 53.16
CA GLU A 28 -3.74 -6.88 53.20
C GLU A 28 -3.07 -7.02 51.82
N GLU A 29 -3.27 -8.15 51.16
CA GLU A 29 -2.73 -8.41 49.83
C GLU A 29 -3.34 -7.49 48.75
N VAL A 30 -4.64 -7.18 48.83
CA VAL A 30 -5.28 -6.18 47.96
C VAL A 30 -4.70 -4.80 48.20
N THR A 31 -4.54 -4.41 49.45
CA THR A 31 -3.97 -3.10 49.84
C THR A 31 -2.55 -2.97 49.31
N ARG A 32 -1.73 -4.02 49.43
CA ARG A 32 -0.37 -4.08 48.89
C ARG A 32 -0.34 -3.89 47.38
N ARG A 33 -1.23 -4.59 46.64
CA ARG A 33 -1.33 -4.41 45.18
C ARG A 33 -1.79 -3.01 44.80
N GLN A 34 -2.73 -2.44 45.54
CA GLN A 34 -3.19 -1.07 45.30
C GLN A 34 -2.06 -0.06 45.49
N SER A 35 -1.24 -0.20 46.54
CA SER A 35 -0.06 0.65 46.75
C SER A 35 0.96 0.53 45.61
N GLU A 36 1.18 -0.69 45.08
CA GLU A 36 2.08 -0.89 43.93
C GLU A 36 1.54 -0.25 42.65
N ILE A 37 0.23 -0.35 42.41
CA ILE A 37 -0.43 0.29 41.26
C ILE A 37 -0.31 1.81 41.36
N ILE A 38 -0.60 2.39 42.53
CA ILE A 38 -0.49 3.83 42.77
C ILE A 38 0.94 4.31 42.53
N SER A 39 1.94 3.63 43.10
CA SER A 39 3.36 3.92 42.86
C SER A 39 3.73 3.94 41.37
N ARG A 40 3.21 3.01 40.58
CA ARG A 40 3.45 2.96 39.13
C ARG A 40 2.74 4.09 38.39
N LEU A 41 1.56 4.49 38.84
CA LEU A 41 0.83 5.63 38.28
C LEU A 41 1.55 6.94 38.58
N ASP A 42 2.03 7.14 39.81
CA ASP A 42 2.81 8.33 40.19
C ASP A 42 4.08 8.44 39.32
N ALA A 43 4.81 7.35 39.14
CA ALA A 43 6.00 7.32 38.29
C ALA A 43 5.69 7.59 36.79
N LEU A 44 4.51 7.18 36.31
CA LEU A 44 4.05 7.50 34.96
C LEU A 44 3.67 8.99 34.86
N GLU A 45 3.00 9.52 35.87
CA GLU A 45 2.60 10.93 35.94
C GLU A 45 3.81 11.86 35.97
N GLU A 46 4.84 11.55 36.78
CA GLU A 46 6.11 12.30 36.76
C GLU A 46 6.76 12.29 35.38
N ARG A 47 6.78 11.14 34.70
CA ARG A 47 7.34 11.03 33.35
C ARG A 47 6.54 11.85 32.33
N VAL A 48 5.21 11.81 32.39
CA VAL A 48 4.35 12.63 31.52
C VAL A 48 4.52 14.12 31.78
N THR A 49 4.61 14.52 33.06
CA THR A 49 4.83 15.90 33.45
C THR A 49 6.21 16.40 33.00
N SER A 50 7.25 15.55 33.10
CA SER A 50 8.58 15.87 32.57
C SER A 50 8.58 16.08 31.06
N LEU A 51 7.75 15.34 30.32
CA LEU A 51 7.55 15.52 28.88
C LEU A 51 6.79 16.81 28.57
N GLN A 52 5.81 17.20 29.40
CA GLN A 52 5.09 18.47 29.28
C GLN A 52 5.96 19.68 29.62
N ASN A 53 7.01 19.53 30.43
CA ASN A 53 7.95 20.62 30.73
C ASN A 53 9.11 20.73 29.72
N SER A 54 9.12 19.90 28.67
CA SER A 54 10.08 20.02 27.56
C SER A 54 9.82 21.29 26.73
N SER A 55 10.84 21.79 26.02
CA SER A 55 10.73 23.04 25.28
C SER A 55 9.56 22.99 24.28
N PRO A 56 8.92 24.13 23.94
CA PRO A 56 7.86 24.17 22.93
C PRO A 56 8.27 23.53 21.59
N LEU A 57 9.57 23.52 21.28
CA LEU A 57 10.16 22.85 20.12
C LEU A 57 10.08 21.31 20.22
N ASP A 58 10.32 20.76 21.41
CA ASP A 58 10.27 19.31 21.67
C ASP A 58 8.83 18.78 21.70
N GLN A 59 7.89 19.56 22.25
CA GLN A 59 6.47 19.21 22.21
C GLN A 59 5.92 19.21 20.78
N ASN A 60 6.29 20.21 19.96
CA ASN A 60 5.92 20.25 18.55
C ASN A 60 6.57 19.12 17.75
N LEU A 61 7.82 18.75 18.08
CA LEU A 61 8.50 17.61 17.46
C LEU A 61 7.83 16.28 17.85
N LEU A 62 7.46 16.10 19.12
CA LEU A 62 6.73 14.93 19.60
C LEU A 62 5.35 14.83 18.95
N TYR A 63 4.58 15.92 18.95
CA TYR A 63 3.27 15.97 18.31
C TYR A 63 3.37 15.69 16.81
N SER A 64 4.30 16.33 16.09
CA SER A 64 4.49 16.09 14.66
C SER A 64 4.94 14.65 14.38
N THR A 65 5.77 14.05 15.25
CA THR A 65 6.17 12.65 15.15
C THR A 65 4.97 11.73 15.36
N LEU A 66 4.14 11.96 16.39
CA LEU A 66 2.92 11.18 16.64
C LEU A 66 1.92 11.29 15.49
N VAL A 67 1.68 12.51 14.98
CA VAL A 67 0.83 12.75 13.81
C VAL A 67 1.38 12.02 12.59
N LYS A 68 2.71 12.05 12.37
CA LYS A 68 3.35 11.34 11.26
C LYS A 68 3.22 9.82 11.43
N VAL A 69 3.50 9.26 12.60
CA VAL A 69 3.34 7.82 12.89
C VAL A 69 1.89 7.40 12.68
N LYS A 70 0.92 8.18 13.15
CA LYS A 70 -0.50 7.90 12.93
C LYS A 70 -0.88 7.98 11.45
N ALA A 71 -0.49 9.05 10.76
CA ALA A 71 -0.75 9.21 9.33
C ALA A 71 -0.08 8.09 8.51
N ASP A 72 1.11 7.65 8.90
CA ASP A 72 1.79 6.54 8.24
C ASP A 72 1.13 5.20 8.59
N SER A 73 0.61 5.02 9.80
CA SER A 73 -0.23 3.87 10.16
C SER A 73 -1.48 3.78 9.28
N ASP A 74 -2.21 4.88 9.12
CA ASP A 74 -3.42 4.93 8.28
C ASP A 74 -3.07 4.66 6.80
N LYS A 75 -1.95 5.20 6.30
CA LYS A 75 -1.45 4.92 4.95
C LYS A 75 -1.07 3.44 4.78
N ILE A 76 -0.37 2.87 5.77
CA ILE A 76 0.04 1.46 5.76
C ILE A 76 -1.21 0.59 5.77
N GLU A 77 -2.18 0.88 6.62
CA GLU A 77 -3.44 0.15 6.69
C GLU A 77 -4.21 0.22 5.36
N GLY A 78 -4.29 1.40 4.75
CA GLY A 78 -4.88 1.55 3.42
C GLY A 78 -4.18 0.69 2.36
N LYS A 79 -2.85 0.61 2.38
CA LYS A 79 -2.07 -0.27 1.49
C LYS A 79 -2.28 -1.75 1.79
N LEU A 80 -2.41 -2.11 3.07
CA LEU A 80 -2.72 -3.47 3.52
C LEU A 80 -4.11 -3.93 3.09
N ARG A 81 -5.00 -3.06 2.64
CA ARG A 81 -6.31 -3.43 2.11
C ARG A 81 -6.41 -3.32 0.58
N ARG A 82 -5.32 -2.97 -0.09
CA ARG A 82 -5.33 -2.63 -1.52
C ARG A 82 -4.51 -3.60 -2.37
N ILE A 83 -5.05 -3.94 -3.53
CA ILE A 83 -4.37 -4.70 -4.60
C ILE A 83 -3.96 -3.73 -5.71
N THR A 84 -2.77 -3.96 -6.28
CA THR A 84 -2.36 -3.33 -7.53
C THR A 84 -2.41 -4.34 -8.66
N TRP A 85 -3.19 -4.04 -9.68
CA TRP A 85 -3.30 -4.83 -10.91
C TRP A 85 -2.59 -4.11 -12.06
N VAL A 86 -1.54 -4.72 -12.57
CA VAL A 86 -0.62 -4.13 -13.55
C VAL A 86 -0.84 -4.78 -14.91
N GLY A 87 -0.72 -3.99 -15.99
CA GLY A 87 -0.63 -4.52 -17.36
C GLY A 87 -1.97 -4.84 -18.02
N ILE A 88 -3.08 -4.35 -17.45
CA ILE A 88 -4.39 -4.35 -18.10
C ILE A 88 -4.48 -3.11 -19.00
N GLY A 89 -4.77 -3.34 -20.28
CA GLY A 89 -4.79 -2.27 -21.27
C GLY A 89 -5.92 -1.27 -21.06
N GLU A 90 -5.67 0.01 -21.35
CA GLU A 90 -6.73 1.01 -21.48
C GLU A 90 -7.52 0.79 -22.77
N GLN A 91 -8.77 1.24 -22.79
CA GLN A 91 -9.62 1.20 -23.98
C GLN A 91 -9.51 2.52 -24.75
N ALA A 92 -10.32 2.69 -25.80
CA ALA A 92 -10.25 3.86 -26.68
C ALA A 92 -10.53 5.18 -25.95
N ASP A 93 -11.31 5.14 -24.88
CA ASP A 93 -11.73 6.31 -24.10
C ASP A 93 -11.82 5.96 -22.60
N GLU A 94 -11.93 6.99 -21.76
CA GLU A 94 -11.96 6.82 -20.29
C GLU A 94 -13.21 6.06 -19.83
N HIS A 95 -14.35 6.27 -20.49
CA HIS A 95 -15.62 5.64 -20.13
C HIS A 95 -15.58 4.14 -20.47
N SER A 96 -15.12 3.77 -21.66
CA SER A 96 -14.92 2.36 -22.04
C SER A 96 -13.86 1.69 -21.17
N THR A 97 -12.81 2.41 -20.78
CA THR A 97 -11.80 1.91 -19.82
C THR A 97 -12.44 1.60 -18.47
N LYS A 98 -13.19 2.54 -17.89
CA LYS A 98 -13.85 2.35 -16.60
C LYS A 98 -14.84 1.18 -16.62
N LYS A 99 -15.63 1.07 -17.69
CA LYS A 99 -16.58 -0.04 -17.87
C LYS A 99 -15.85 -1.38 -17.96
N PHE A 100 -14.80 -1.47 -18.76
CA PHE A 100 -13.98 -2.67 -18.88
C PHE A 100 -13.35 -3.08 -17.53
N ASP A 101 -12.82 -2.12 -16.78
CA ASP A 101 -12.21 -2.38 -15.48
C ASP A 101 -13.22 -2.93 -14.47
N GLN A 102 -14.43 -2.37 -14.46
CA GLN A 102 -15.53 -2.84 -13.62
C GLN A 102 -15.96 -4.26 -14.00
N GLU A 103 -16.09 -4.56 -15.29
CA GLU A 103 -16.44 -5.90 -15.77
C GLU A 103 -15.34 -6.92 -15.47
N ALA A 104 -14.07 -6.55 -15.68
CA ALA A 104 -12.92 -7.40 -15.37
C ALA A 104 -12.82 -7.67 -13.86
N LEU A 105 -13.04 -6.66 -13.01
CA LEU A 105 -13.09 -6.85 -11.56
C LEU A 105 -14.26 -7.75 -11.15
N ARG A 106 -15.45 -7.50 -11.71
CA ARG A 106 -16.63 -8.33 -11.46
C ARG A 106 -16.38 -9.79 -11.80
N GLU A 107 -15.77 -10.07 -12.95
CA GLU A 107 -15.43 -11.44 -13.37
C GLU A 107 -14.47 -12.10 -12.37
N VAL A 108 -13.42 -11.39 -11.94
CA VAL A 108 -12.46 -11.90 -10.96
C VAL A 108 -13.14 -12.24 -9.63
N ILE A 109 -14.06 -11.40 -9.17
CA ILE A 109 -14.77 -11.62 -7.90
C ILE A 109 -15.73 -12.80 -8.02
N LEU A 110 -16.56 -12.84 -9.07
CA LEU A 110 -17.52 -13.93 -9.25
C LEU A 110 -16.82 -15.29 -9.45
N SER A 111 -15.74 -15.32 -10.23
CA SER A 111 -14.93 -16.53 -10.44
C SER A 111 -14.18 -17.01 -9.20
N SER A 112 -14.07 -16.17 -8.15
CA SER A 112 -13.42 -16.57 -6.90
C SER A 112 -14.26 -17.57 -6.10
N GLY A 113 -15.59 -17.59 -6.31
CA GLY A 113 -16.52 -18.43 -5.55
C GLY A 113 -16.57 -18.11 -4.05
N ASP A 114 -16.06 -16.95 -3.63
CA ASP A 114 -16.06 -16.49 -2.23
C ASP A 114 -17.30 -15.61 -2.00
N ASP A 115 -18.28 -16.16 -1.29
CA ASP A 115 -19.57 -15.50 -1.04
C ASP A 115 -19.42 -14.15 -0.34
N GLU A 116 -18.45 -14.02 0.58
CA GLU A 116 -18.16 -12.77 1.29
C GLU A 116 -17.63 -11.71 0.31
N LEU A 117 -16.72 -12.08 -0.59
CA LEU A 117 -16.23 -11.17 -1.63
C LEU A 117 -17.35 -10.73 -2.60
N ILE A 118 -18.24 -11.65 -2.96
CA ILE A 118 -19.37 -11.37 -3.86
C ILE A 118 -20.36 -10.41 -3.19
N GLU A 119 -20.71 -10.67 -1.93
CA GLU A 119 -21.61 -9.85 -1.15
C GLU A 119 -21.05 -8.43 -0.96
N GLU A 120 -19.80 -8.30 -0.52
CA GLU A 120 -19.13 -7.01 -0.32
C GLU A 120 -19.01 -6.20 -1.62
N PHE A 121 -18.79 -6.87 -2.75
CA PHE A 121 -18.79 -6.23 -4.06
C PHE A 121 -20.18 -5.73 -4.45
N SER A 122 -21.23 -6.54 -4.23
CA SER A 122 -22.61 -6.13 -4.51
C SER A 122 -23.06 -4.92 -3.69
N LYS A 123 -22.54 -4.78 -2.46
CA LYS A 123 -22.75 -3.63 -1.58
C LYS A 123 -21.90 -2.40 -1.96
N GLY A 124 -21.06 -2.51 -2.99
CA GLY A 124 -20.20 -1.42 -3.47
C GLY A 124 -19.00 -1.11 -2.57
N ARG A 125 -18.65 -2.01 -1.64
CA ARG A 125 -17.53 -1.80 -0.70
C ARG A 125 -16.17 -2.24 -1.24
N ILE A 126 -16.18 -2.95 -2.37
CA ILE A 126 -14.99 -3.24 -3.16
C ILE A 126 -15.00 -2.32 -4.37
N THR A 127 -13.98 -1.45 -4.49
CA THR A 127 -13.90 -0.45 -5.56
C THR A 127 -12.59 -0.59 -6.33
N ALA A 128 -12.55 -0.08 -7.56
CA ALA A 128 -11.32 0.01 -8.33
C ALA A 128 -11.23 1.30 -9.13
N HIS A 129 -9.99 1.79 -9.29
CA HIS A 129 -9.69 2.99 -10.05
C HIS A 129 -8.30 2.92 -10.69
N ARG A 130 -8.09 3.67 -11.77
CA ARG A 130 -6.78 3.81 -12.43
C ARG A 130 -5.89 4.81 -11.67
N HIS A 131 -4.58 4.53 -11.62
CA HIS A 131 -3.60 5.40 -10.99
C HIS A 131 -2.41 5.69 -11.93
N PRO A 132 -2.01 6.95 -12.12
CA PRO A 132 -2.61 8.19 -11.58
C PRO A 132 -4.02 8.49 -12.15
N PRO A 133 -4.85 9.30 -11.48
CA PRO A 133 -6.24 9.55 -11.90
C PRO A 133 -6.34 10.23 -13.26
N VAL A 134 -5.34 11.02 -13.65
CA VAL A 134 -5.24 11.64 -14.97
C VAL A 134 -4.01 11.10 -15.67
N LYS A 135 -4.17 10.68 -16.94
CA LYS A 135 -3.04 10.23 -17.76
C LYS A 135 -2.15 11.43 -18.10
N PRO A 136 -0.85 11.40 -17.80
CA PRO A 136 0.05 12.47 -18.19
C PRO A 136 0.17 12.53 -19.72
N ARG A 137 -0.02 13.72 -20.29
CA ARG A 137 -0.13 14.01 -21.74
C ARG A 137 1.01 13.47 -22.63
N ASN A 138 2.19 13.19 -22.06
CA ASN A 138 3.42 12.91 -22.82
C ASN A 138 4.02 11.51 -22.56
N GLN A 139 3.29 10.59 -21.92
CA GLN A 139 3.79 9.21 -21.78
C GLN A 139 3.21 8.32 -22.87
N GLY A 140 3.92 8.20 -23.99
CA GLY A 140 3.78 7.09 -24.96
C GLY A 140 4.19 5.73 -24.35
N GLY A 141 3.97 5.54 -23.05
CA GLY A 141 4.58 4.50 -22.25
C GLY A 141 3.59 3.98 -21.21
N ARG A 142 3.08 2.79 -21.46
CA ARG A 142 2.28 1.93 -20.57
C ARG A 142 0.95 2.51 -20.07
N ASP A 143 -0.05 1.63 -20.10
CA ASP A 143 -1.35 1.89 -19.51
C ASP A 143 -1.27 2.00 -17.98
N ARG A 144 -2.15 2.81 -17.40
CA ARG A 144 -2.18 3.06 -15.95
C ARG A 144 -2.50 1.79 -15.19
N ILE A 145 -1.94 1.65 -13.99
CA ILE A 145 -2.26 0.52 -13.12
C ILE A 145 -3.67 0.67 -12.53
N ILE A 146 -4.31 -0.44 -12.20
CA ILE A 146 -5.59 -0.44 -11.46
C ILE A 146 -5.28 -0.67 -9.99
N LYS A 147 -5.88 0.14 -9.14
CA LYS A 147 -5.90 -0.01 -7.68
C LYS A 147 -7.26 -0.56 -7.27
N ILE A 148 -7.29 -1.68 -6.57
CA ILE A 148 -8.51 -2.31 -6.07
C ILE A 148 -8.50 -2.21 -4.55
N GLU A 149 -9.52 -1.60 -3.98
CA GLU A 149 -9.68 -1.39 -2.54
C GLU A 149 -10.69 -2.39 -1.98
N LEU A 150 -10.33 -3.03 -0.87
CA LEU A 150 -11.17 -4.01 -0.19
C LEU A 150 -11.48 -3.58 1.24
N PRO A 151 -12.56 -4.11 1.84
CA PRO A 151 -12.94 -3.78 3.21
C PRO A 151 -11.89 -4.19 4.26
N SER A 152 -11.22 -5.33 4.05
CA SER A 152 -10.26 -5.90 5.01
C SER A 152 -9.02 -6.49 4.34
N SER A 153 -7.90 -6.56 5.08
CA SER A 153 -6.66 -7.18 4.60
C SER A 153 -6.84 -8.67 4.32
N ALA A 154 -7.64 -9.37 5.13
CA ALA A 154 -7.93 -10.79 4.95
C ALA A 154 -8.64 -11.05 3.62
N MET A 155 -9.68 -10.27 3.30
CA MET A 155 -10.38 -10.35 2.01
C MET A 155 -9.45 -10.03 0.85
N LYS A 156 -8.60 -9.00 1.00
CA LYS A 156 -7.58 -8.67 0.00
C LYS A 156 -6.66 -9.85 -0.25
N ASP A 157 -6.22 -10.57 0.79
CA ASP A 157 -5.31 -11.70 0.62
C ASP A 157 -5.99 -12.89 -0.06
N ARG A 158 -7.28 -13.15 0.22
CA ARG A 158 -8.06 -14.17 -0.49
C ARG A 158 -8.26 -13.82 -1.97
N LEU A 159 -8.70 -12.60 -2.27
CA LEU A 159 -8.85 -12.14 -3.66
C LEU A 159 -7.52 -12.12 -4.41
N LEU A 160 -6.45 -11.63 -3.79
CA LEU A 160 -5.12 -11.60 -4.41
C LEU A 160 -4.60 -13.01 -4.70
N ARG A 161 -4.82 -13.97 -3.80
CA ARG A 161 -4.47 -15.37 -4.02
C ARG A 161 -5.21 -15.94 -5.22
N HIS A 162 -6.50 -15.66 -5.35
CA HIS A 162 -7.29 -16.02 -6.53
C HIS A 162 -6.75 -15.39 -7.81
N MET A 163 -6.47 -14.07 -7.80
CA MET A 163 -5.90 -13.37 -8.96
C MET A 163 -4.52 -13.90 -9.39
N LYS A 164 -3.76 -14.52 -8.46
CA LYS A 164 -2.48 -15.16 -8.74
C LYS A 164 -2.62 -16.58 -9.33
N SER A 165 -3.76 -17.25 -9.15
CA SER A 165 -3.98 -18.62 -9.61
C SER A 165 -4.14 -18.71 -11.13
N GLY A 166 -4.71 -17.68 -11.75
CA GLY A 166 -4.94 -17.64 -13.20
C GLY A 166 -5.52 -16.32 -13.68
N ARG A 167 -5.44 -16.09 -14.99
CA ARG A 167 -6.12 -14.96 -15.65
C ARG A 167 -7.53 -15.37 -16.01
N GLN A 168 -8.47 -14.45 -15.82
CA GLN A 168 -9.86 -14.64 -16.21
C GLN A 168 -10.07 -14.40 -17.70
N SER A 169 -11.26 -14.69 -18.23
CA SER A 169 -11.51 -14.69 -19.68
C SER A 169 -11.32 -13.30 -20.29
N LEU A 170 -11.79 -12.23 -19.63
CA LEU A 170 -11.66 -10.85 -20.13
C LEU A 170 -10.21 -10.35 -20.15
N THR A 171 -9.39 -10.88 -19.24
CA THR A 171 -7.99 -10.47 -19.08
C THR A 171 -6.99 -11.44 -19.67
N ARG A 172 -7.46 -12.53 -20.31
CA ARG A 172 -6.64 -13.57 -20.92
C ARG A 172 -5.68 -13.03 -21.99
N ARG A 173 -6.12 -12.02 -22.76
CA ARG A 173 -5.30 -11.36 -23.79
C ARG A 173 -4.11 -10.58 -23.21
N PHE A 174 -4.18 -10.13 -21.95
CA PHE A 174 -3.12 -9.39 -21.31
C PHE A 174 -2.10 -10.34 -20.68
N VAL A 175 -1.27 -10.97 -21.52
CA VAL A 175 -0.30 -11.99 -21.07
C VAL A 175 0.69 -11.44 -20.02
N HIS A 176 0.96 -10.15 -20.06
CA HIS A 176 1.85 -9.46 -19.11
C HIS A 176 1.13 -8.92 -17.87
N SER A 177 -0.20 -9.12 -17.75
CA SER A 177 -0.93 -8.64 -16.58
C SER A 177 -0.67 -9.52 -15.37
N TYR A 178 -0.55 -8.89 -14.21
CA TYR A 178 -0.41 -9.58 -12.92
C TYR A 178 -0.93 -8.70 -11.78
N ALA A 179 -1.37 -9.34 -10.71
CA ALA A 179 -1.81 -8.68 -9.48
C ALA A 179 -0.75 -8.84 -8.38
N ARG A 180 -0.62 -7.82 -7.52
CA ARG A 180 0.27 -7.81 -6.35
C ARG A 180 -0.32 -6.96 -5.24
N ARG A 181 0.27 -7.04 -4.04
CA ARG A 181 -0.01 -6.09 -2.96
C ARG A 181 0.31 -4.66 -3.41
N ASP A 182 -0.46 -3.69 -2.90
CA ASP A 182 -0.05 -2.30 -3.01
C ASP A 182 1.18 -2.05 -2.13
N TYR A 183 2.26 -1.56 -2.73
CA TYR A 183 3.55 -1.43 -2.06
C TYR A 183 3.72 -0.06 -1.44
N THR A 184 4.48 0.01 -0.34
CA THR A 184 5.01 1.28 0.19
C THR A 184 5.97 1.94 -0.81
N VAL A 185 6.36 3.19 -0.55
CA VAL A 185 7.31 3.88 -1.46
C VAL A 185 8.66 3.15 -1.45
N GLU A 186 9.07 2.71 -0.26
CA GLU A 186 10.29 1.98 0.02
C GLU A 186 10.25 0.58 -0.64
N GLU A 187 9.13 -0.14 -0.51
CA GLU A 187 8.93 -1.42 -1.21
C GLU A 187 8.95 -1.26 -2.75
N LEU A 188 8.45 -0.13 -3.29
CA LEU A 188 8.52 0.16 -4.73
C LEU A 188 9.95 0.46 -5.20
N GLU A 189 10.75 1.14 -4.38
CA GLU A 189 12.17 1.37 -4.66
C GLU A 189 12.95 0.05 -4.69
N LEU A 190 12.67 -0.83 -3.74
CA LEU A 190 13.22 -2.18 -3.72
C LEU A 190 12.77 -2.99 -4.95
N ASP A 191 11.48 -2.99 -5.31
CA ASP A 191 10.99 -3.67 -6.52
C ASP A 191 11.69 -3.15 -7.79
N ARG A 192 11.91 -1.83 -7.89
CA ARG A 192 12.63 -1.22 -9.01
C ARG A 192 14.09 -1.66 -9.07
N SER A 193 14.79 -1.72 -7.95
CA SER A 193 16.20 -2.15 -7.90
C SER A 193 16.34 -3.63 -8.28
N LEU A 194 15.47 -4.50 -7.76
CA LEU A 194 15.43 -5.92 -8.09
C LEU A 194 15.14 -6.15 -9.58
N ARG A 195 14.21 -5.38 -10.18
CA ARG A 195 13.91 -5.49 -11.61
C ARG A 195 15.08 -5.05 -12.48
N LYS A 196 15.81 -4.02 -12.06
CA LYS A 196 17.04 -3.57 -12.73
C LYS A 196 18.10 -4.69 -12.66
N GLN A 197 18.32 -5.29 -11.50
CA GLN A 197 19.26 -6.40 -11.31
C GLN A 197 18.87 -7.62 -12.15
N ALA A 198 17.61 -8.05 -12.12
CA ALA A 198 17.11 -9.15 -12.92
C ALA A 198 17.24 -8.86 -14.44
N GLY A 199 16.98 -7.62 -14.86
CA GLY A 199 17.19 -7.18 -16.24
C GLY A 199 18.65 -7.30 -16.68
N LEU A 200 19.60 -6.86 -15.85
CA LEU A 200 21.03 -7.02 -16.12
C LEU A 200 21.45 -8.49 -16.19
N ALA A 201 20.95 -9.33 -15.28
CA ALA A 201 21.21 -10.77 -15.31
C ALA A 201 20.67 -11.43 -16.59
N ASN A 202 19.45 -11.07 -17.01
CA ASN A 202 18.86 -11.54 -18.26
C ASN A 202 19.63 -11.09 -19.49
N ALA A 203 20.09 -9.83 -19.53
CA ALA A 203 20.90 -9.31 -20.62
C ALA A 203 22.22 -10.07 -20.77
N LYS A 204 22.88 -10.42 -19.66
CA LYS A 204 24.09 -11.27 -19.66
C LYS A 204 23.84 -12.66 -20.20
N VAL A 205 22.70 -13.26 -19.88
CA VAL A 205 22.31 -14.60 -20.37
C VAL A 205 21.78 -14.56 -21.82
N GLY A 206 21.35 -13.39 -22.30
CA GLY A 206 20.67 -13.24 -23.59
C GLY A 206 19.24 -13.80 -23.61
N LYS A 207 18.69 -14.19 -22.46
CA LYS A 207 17.35 -14.80 -22.31
C LYS A 207 16.65 -14.24 -21.07
N LEU A 208 15.32 -14.22 -21.11
CA LEU A 208 14.48 -13.92 -19.95
C LEU A 208 14.45 -15.16 -19.04
N GLN A 209 15.37 -15.20 -18.07
CA GLN A 209 15.52 -16.27 -17.10
C GLN A 209 15.16 -15.83 -15.68
N TYR A 210 15.41 -14.57 -15.32
CA TYR A 210 15.17 -14.01 -13.99
C TYR A 210 13.97 -13.05 -14.01
N VAL A 211 13.03 -13.21 -13.09
CA VAL A 211 11.87 -12.32 -12.93
C VAL A 211 11.67 -11.95 -11.47
N VAL A 212 11.15 -10.74 -11.22
CA VAL A 212 10.83 -10.30 -9.86
C VAL A 212 9.38 -10.65 -9.54
N ARG A 213 9.16 -11.35 -8.43
CA ARG A 213 7.84 -11.62 -7.85
C ARG A 213 7.92 -11.46 -6.34
N ASP A 214 6.91 -10.83 -5.74
CA ASP A 214 6.81 -10.67 -4.29
C ASP A 214 8.12 -10.16 -3.62
N LEU A 215 8.76 -9.16 -4.26
CA LEU A 215 10.03 -8.55 -3.83
C LEU A 215 11.24 -9.52 -3.78
N GLN A 216 11.21 -10.58 -4.60
CA GLN A 216 12.31 -11.53 -4.74
C GLN A 216 12.59 -11.83 -6.21
N ILE A 217 13.85 -12.15 -6.54
CA ILE A 217 14.23 -12.60 -7.88
C ILE A 217 14.04 -14.12 -7.96
N HIS A 218 13.20 -14.55 -8.89
CA HIS A 218 12.96 -15.95 -9.19
C HIS A 218 13.56 -16.33 -10.53
N GLN A 219 14.16 -17.51 -10.58
CA GLN A 219 14.61 -18.14 -11.81
C GLN A 219 13.45 -18.91 -12.47
N LEU A 220 13.21 -18.66 -13.75
CA LEU A 220 12.26 -19.37 -14.56
C LEU A 220 12.84 -20.72 -14.98
N LYS A 221 12.04 -21.79 -14.86
CA LYS A 221 12.37 -23.12 -15.37
C LYS A 221 12.59 -23.11 -16.89
N ASN A 222 11.76 -22.33 -17.60
CA ASN A 222 11.81 -22.20 -19.06
C ASN A 222 12.22 -20.77 -19.43
N ALA A 223 13.48 -20.59 -19.78
CA ALA A 223 14.00 -19.30 -20.23
C ALA A 223 13.39 -18.91 -21.59
N ARG A 224 12.90 -17.68 -21.71
CA ARG A 224 12.31 -17.18 -22.97
C ARG A 224 13.32 -16.33 -23.73
N GLN A 225 13.21 -16.27 -25.04
CA GLN A 225 14.04 -15.33 -25.81
C GLN A 225 13.69 -13.89 -25.41
N LEU A 226 14.72 -13.04 -25.28
CA LEU A 226 14.49 -11.62 -25.11
C LEU A 226 13.92 -11.07 -26.42
N SER A 227 12.74 -10.45 -26.33
CA SER A 227 12.21 -9.67 -27.44
C SER A 227 13.26 -8.62 -27.82
N HIS A 228 13.82 -8.73 -29.03
CA HIS A 228 14.64 -7.68 -29.61
C HIS A 228 13.76 -6.46 -29.77
N ARG A 229 13.84 -5.55 -28.79
CA ARG A 229 13.35 -4.19 -29.00
C ARG A 229 14.27 -3.66 -30.09
N GLY A 230 13.76 -3.58 -31.32
CA GLY A 230 14.53 -3.15 -32.49
C GLY A 230 15.39 -1.97 -32.07
N SER A 231 16.69 -2.12 -32.23
CA SER A 231 17.61 -1.00 -32.21
C SER A 231 17.03 0.01 -33.18
N THR A 232 16.43 1.09 -32.68
CA THR A 232 16.38 2.33 -33.42
C THR A 232 17.84 2.71 -33.61
N SER A 233 18.40 2.23 -34.72
CA SER A 233 19.65 2.67 -35.27
C SER A 233 19.55 4.17 -35.40
N PHE A 234 20.26 4.89 -34.52
CA PHE A 234 20.73 6.22 -34.86
C PHE A 234 21.70 6.02 -36.02
N SER A 235 21.16 5.95 -37.24
CA SER A 235 21.96 6.07 -38.45
C SER A 235 22.30 7.55 -38.57
N GLU A 236 23.42 7.91 -37.97
CA GLU A 236 24.21 9.05 -38.36
C GLU A 236 24.59 8.84 -39.84
N SER A 237 23.86 9.49 -40.73
CA SER A 237 24.18 9.54 -42.15
C SER A 237 24.21 11.00 -42.54
N ALA A 238 25.42 11.56 -42.40
CA ALA A 238 25.85 12.72 -43.12
C ALA A 238 25.55 12.54 -44.61
N LYS A 239 24.75 13.44 -45.16
CA LYS A 239 24.79 13.79 -46.59
C LYS A 239 24.95 15.29 -46.70
N ALA A 240 26.20 15.69 -46.92
CA ALA A 240 26.55 16.95 -47.53
C ALA A 240 26.27 16.87 -49.04
N SER A 241 25.65 17.91 -49.60
CA SER A 241 25.65 18.34 -51.03
C SER A 241 24.51 19.35 -51.20
N SER A 242 24.79 20.66 -51.04
CA SER A 242 25.16 21.61 -52.11
C SER A 242 24.01 21.93 -53.07
N GLY A 243 23.38 23.10 -52.89
CA GLY A 243 22.34 23.62 -53.78
C GLY A 243 22.13 25.12 -53.57
N SER A 244 22.97 25.90 -54.25
CA SER A 244 22.92 27.34 -54.51
C SER A 244 21.53 28.01 -54.43
N TRP A 245 21.41 29.07 -53.63
CA TRP A 245 20.32 30.05 -53.71
C TRP A 245 20.91 31.39 -54.19
N VAL A 246 20.48 31.82 -55.38
CA VAL A 246 20.74 33.16 -55.93
C VAL A 246 19.39 33.78 -56.34
N GLY A 247 19.17 35.03 -55.90
CA GLY A 247 18.11 35.94 -56.35
C GLY A 247 16.78 35.78 -55.59
N SER A 248 16.12 36.82 -55.08
CA SER A 248 16.12 38.23 -55.46
C SER A 248 15.66 39.11 -54.31
N MET A 249 16.24 40.31 -54.21
CA MET A 249 15.73 41.44 -53.43
C MET A 249 14.41 41.93 -54.04
N ASP A 250 13.45 42.33 -53.20
CA ASP A 250 12.91 43.68 -53.29
C ASP A 250 12.23 44.13 -51.98
N ALA A 251 12.41 45.40 -51.68
CA ALA A 251 12.02 46.08 -50.45
C ALA A 251 10.62 46.71 -50.57
N SER A 252 9.88 46.82 -49.45
CA SER A 252 9.59 48.13 -48.81
C SER A 252 8.48 48.10 -47.73
N ILE A 253 8.90 48.48 -46.51
CA ILE A 253 8.40 49.54 -45.59
C ILE A 253 6.92 49.54 -45.07
N VAL A 254 6.84 49.88 -43.77
CA VAL A 254 5.73 50.36 -42.90
C VAL A 254 5.01 49.22 -42.16
N GLY A 255 5.00 49.11 -40.83
CA GLY A 255 5.25 50.06 -39.74
C GLY A 255 4.06 49.99 -38.78
N THR A 256 4.26 49.49 -37.56
CA THR A 256 3.74 50.02 -36.27
C THR A 256 3.72 48.96 -35.16
N SER A 257 4.30 49.38 -34.06
CA SER A 257 4.37 48.76 -32.74
C SER A 257 3.01 48.67 -32.03
N ARG A 258 2.77 47.59 -31.29
CA ARG A 258 1.94 47.63 -30.08
C ARG A 258 2.24 46.46 -29.14
N SER A 259 2.89 46.76 -28.03
CA SER A 259 2.93 45.93 -26.82
C SER A 259 1.54 45.89 -26.16
N PRO A 260 1.21 44.84 -25.38
CA PRO A 260 0.23 44.97 -24.32
C PRO A 260 0.86 44.87 -22.92
N ASN A 261 0.41 45.83 -22.11
CA ASN A 261 0.58 46.04 -20.68
C ASN A 261 0.42 44.78 -19.82
N ILE A 262 1.27 44.72 -18.79
CA ILE A 262 1.07 44.02 -17.52
C ILE A 262 0.90 45.08 -16.45
N SER A 263 -0.12 44.95 -15.59
CA SER A 263 -0.20 45.45 -14.20
C SER A 263 -1.59 45.15 -13.62
N PRO A 264 -1.76 45.16 -12.30
CA PRO A 264 -1.06 44.41 -11.25
C PRO A 264 -1.94 43.28 -10.67
#